data_AF-A0A7S1Z0F5-F1
#
_entry.id   AF-A0A7S1Z0F5-F1
#
_cell.length_a   1.000
_cell.length_b   1.000
_cell.length_c   1.000
_cell.angle_alpha   90.00
_cell.angle_beta   90.00
_cell.angle_gamma   90.00
#
_symmetry.space_group_name_H-M   'P 1'
#
loop_
_entity.id
_entity.type
_entity.pdbx_description
1 polymer ?
#
loop_
_entity_poly.entity_id
_entity_poly.type
_entity_poly.pdbx_seq_one_letter_code
_entity_poly.pdbx_strand_id
1 'polypeptide(L)'
;IDGGADAALVGPTDAPSTSPPPSGAPEGVPSSPPSISWSAMPSGVPSGWPTLSLPYWAPVGPSVSGFVNRDDFGWAVSMSGNGTRVAVGAPYSDWTETSSGQVRVYDLIQDGNGASLVQVGTPIDSFQSCTELGKALSLSADGTRLAIGAPEWDDEEYQEDWVGYVQVWDFVEDNNEWARVGSTITGTCKKAWAG
;
A
#
# COMPACT_ATOMS: atom_id res chain seq x y z
N ILE A 1 -57.32 -3.47 2.66
CA ILE A 1 -57.70 -4.07 1.37
C ILE A 1 -56.45 -4.03 0.50
N ASP A 2 -55.54 -4.97 0.74
CA ASP A 2 -55.46 -6.28 0.03
C ASP A 2 -54.72 -6.07 -1.30
N GLY A 3 -53.71 -6.81 -1.75
CA GLY A 3 -52.99 -8.04 -1.37
C GLY A 3 -51.82 -8.11 -2.37
N GLY A 4 -50.72 -8.82 -2.12
CA GLY A 4 -50.67 -10.25 -2.42
C GLY A 4 -49.91 -10.53 -3.74
N ALA A 5 -48.66 -10.95 -3.55
CA ALA A 5 -47.71 -11.74 -4.34
C ALA A 5 -48.04 -12.40 -5.70
N ASP A 6 -46.94 -12.58 -6.46
CA ASP A 6 -46.52 -13.69 -7.33
C ASP A 6 -47.32 -14.09 -8.60
N ALA A 7 -46.61 -14.12 -9.73
CA ALA A 7 -46.14 -15.38 -10.36
C ALA A 7 -45.49 -15.15 -11.73
N ALA A 8 -44.37 -15.84 -11.96
CA ALA A 8 -43.70 -16.00 -13.26
C ALA A 8 -44.50 -16.95 -14.21
N LEU A 9 -44.18 -16.93 -15.52
CA LEU A 9 -43.85 -18.11 -16.37
C LEU A 9 -43.76 -17.79 -17.90
N VAL A 10 -42.52 -17.87 -18.44
CA VAL A 10 -42.00 -18.54 -19.67
C VAL A 10 -42.48 -18.24 -21.11
N GLY A 11 -41.52 -17.74 -21.93
CA GLY A 11 -41.11 -18.22 -23.28
C GLY A 11 -41.77 -17.63 -24.54
N PRO A 12 -41.14 -17.68 -25.77
CA PRO A 12 -39.88 -18.33 -26.17
C PRO A 12 -38.84 -17.41 -26.86
N THR A 13 -37.68 -18.03 -27.12
CA THR A 13 -36.49 -17.61 -27.88
C THR A 13 -36.75 -17.29 -29.35
N ASP A 14 -36.06 -16.26 -29.90
CA ASP A 14 -35.25 -16.39 -31.13
C ASP A 14 -34.38 -15.15 -31.39
N ALA A 15 -33.26 -15.40 -32.07
CA ALA A 15 -32.05 -14.58 -32.21
C ALA A 15 -32.20 -13.27 -33.02
N PRO A 16 -31.25 -12.31 -32.88
CA PRO A 16 -31.25 -11.10 -33.69
C PRO A 16 -30.71 -11.37 -35.11
N SER A 17 -31.54 -11.11 -36.12
CA SER A 17 -31.16 -11.05 -37.54
C SER A 17 -30.87 -9.60 -37.96
N THR A 18 -29.98 -9.49 -38.93
CA THR A 18 -29.06 -8.39 -39.23
C THR A 18 -29.65 -7.34 -40.17
N SER A 19 -29.30 -6.07 -39.94
CA SER A 19 -29.36 -5.03 -40.97
C SER A 19 -27.93 -4.52 -41.21
N PRO A 20 -27.39 -4.58 -42.44
CA PRO A 20 -26.03 -4.14 -42.73
C PRO A 20 -25.95 -2.60 -42.84
N PRO A 21 -24.82 -1.98 -42.46
CA PRO A 21 -24.53 -0.58 -42.78
C PRO A 21 -24.17 -0.41 -44.28
N PRO A 22 -24.27 0.82 -44.82
CA PRO A 22 -24.18 1.10 -46.25
C PRO A 22 -22.79 0.80 -46.84
N SER A 23 -22.83 0.25 -48.06
CA SER A 23 -21.72 -0.10 -48.94
C SER A 23 -20.98 1.16 -49.42
N GLY A 24 -19.66 1.23 -49.18
CA GLY A 24 -18.84 2.31 -49.74
C GLY A 24 -17.41 2.50 -49.20
N ALA A 25 -16.75 1.50 -48.62
CA ALA A 25 -15.34 1.60 -48.23
C ALA A 25 -14.46 0.78 -49.21
N PRO A 26 -13.34 1.32 -49.71
CA PRO A 26 -12.47 0.61 -50.65
C PRO A 26 -11.90 -0.67 -50.02
N GLU A 27 -11.97 -1.77 -50.78
CA GLU A 27 -11.41 -3.06 -50.40
C GLU A 27 -9.89 -2.93 -50.20
N GLY A 28 -9.43 -3.15 -48.97
CA GLY A 28 -8.01 -3.15 -48.65
C GLY A 28 -7.64 -2.70 -47.24
N VAL A 29 -8.45 -2.98 -46.22
CA VAL A 29 -8.01 -2.77 -44.84
C VAL A 29 -7.15 -3.98 -44.43
N PRO A 30 -5.82 -3.85 -44.23
CA PRO A 30 -5.05 -4.94 -43.65
C PRO A 30 -5.58 -5.21 -42.24
N SER A 31 -5.89 -6.47 -41.95
CA SER A 31 -6.54 -6.93 -40.71
C SER A 31 -5.66 -6.86 -39.45
N SER A 32 -4.56 -6.12 -39.50
CA SER A 32 -3.63 -5.96 -38.39
C SER A 32 -2.93 -4.60 -38.54
N PRO A 33 -2.76 -3.81 -37.46
CA PRO A 33 -1.74 -2.76 -37.51
C PRO A 33 -0.40 -3.44 -37.85
N PRO A 34 0.52 -2.77 -38.59
CA PRO A 34 1.85 -3.32 -38.78
C PRO A 34 2.42 -3.62 -37.40
N SER A 35 2.76 -4.89 -37.17
CA SER A 35 3.54 -5.25 -36.00
C SER A 35 4.85 -4.48 -36.12
N ILE A 36 5.07 -3.54 -35.21
CA ILE A 36 6.42 -3.01 -34.99
C ILE A 36 7.15 -4.17 -34.32
N SER A 37 7.69 -5.07 -35.15
CA SER A 37 8.70 -6.00 -34.71
C SER A 37 9.88 -5.15 -34.34
N TRP A 38 10.11 -4.96 -33.04
CA TRP A 38 11.42 -4.54 -32.56
C TRP A 38 12.39 -5.67 -32.89
N SER A 39 12.81 -5.72 -34.17
CA SER A 39 14.05 -6.39 -34.55
C SER A 39 15.07 -5.88 -33.55
N ALA A 40 15.71 -6.81 -32.82
CA ALA A 40 16.66 -6.53 -31.76
C ALA A 40 17.40 -5.23 -32.08
N MET A 41 17.25 -4.23 -31.20
CA MET A 41 17.92 -2.94 -31.34
C MET A 41 19.36 -3.25 -31.77
N PRO A 42 19.82 -2.76 -32.94
CA PRO A 42 21.11 -3.16 -33.47
C PRO A 42 22.14 -3.00 -32.35
N SER A 43 22.86 -4.09 -32.08
CA SER A 43 23.92 -4.15 -31.07
C SER A 43 24.99 -3.12 -31.43
N GLY A 44 24.79 -1.89 -30.99
CA GLY A 44 25.63 -0.75 -31.34
C GLY A 44 24.79 0.48 -31.65
N VAL A 45 24.66 1.37 -30.66
CA VAL A 45 24.31 2.77 -30.93
C VAL A 45 25.44 3.35 -31.79
N PRO A 46 25.18 3.89 -33.01
CA PRO A 46 26.25 4.46 -33.82
C PRO A 46 26.94 5.59 -33.04
N SER A 47 28.28 5.65 -33.08
CA SER A 47 29.03 6.70 -32.38
C SER A 47 28.65 8.06 -32.97
N GLY A 48 27.92 8.89 -32.20
CA GLY A 48 27.49 10.23 -32.61
C GLY A 48 26.00 10.52 -32.40
N TRP A 49 25.18 9.54 -32.05
CA TRP A 49 23.82 9.82 -31.56
C TRP A 49 23.88 10.36 -30.13
N PRO A 50 23.10 11.39 -29.77
CA PRO A 50 23.02 11.83 -28.39
C PRO A 50 22.46 10.68 -27.55
N THR A 51 23.25 10.15 -26.63
CA THR A 51 22.76 9.27 -25.58
C THR A 51 21.83 10.10 -24.71
N LEU A 52 20.53 9.85 -24.80
CA LEU A 52 19.55 10.49 -23.93
C LEU A 52 19.77 9.93 -22.51
N SER A 53 20.55 10.62 -21.68
CA SER A 53 20.63 10.29 -20.26
C SER A 53 19.33 10.78 -19.60
N LEU A 54 18.31 9.92 -19.62
CA LEU A 54 17.09 10.20 -18.89
C LEU A 54 17.41 10.27 -17.39
N PRO A 55 16.76 11.16 -16.63
CA PRO A 55 16.90 11.15 -15.18
C PRO A 55 16.49 9.77 -14.66
N TYR A 56 17.41 9.10 -13.97
CA TYR A 56 17.20 7.82 -13.33
C TYR A 56 17.13 8.04 -11.82
N TRP A 57 16.21 7.34 -11.17
CA TRP A 57 16.09 7.34 -9.71
C TRP A 57 17.19 6.47 -9.12
N ALA A 58 18.24 7.12 -8.63
CA ALA A 58 19.26 6.46 -7.83
C ALA A 58 18.76 6.29 -6.38
N PRO A 59 18.96 5.11 -5.76
CA PRO A 59 18.68 4.95 -4.34
C PRO A 59 19.60 5.87 -3.54
N VAL A 60 19.02 6.53 -2.52
CA VAL A 60 19.79 7.45 -1.68
C VAL A 60 20.67 6.69 -0.69
N GLY A 61 20.24 5.51 -0.23
CA GLY A 61 20.94 4.68 0.75
C GLY A 61 20.58 3.20 0.63
N PRO A 62 21.03 2.36 1.58
CA PRO A 62 20.73 0.93 1.58
C PRO A 62 19.24 0.65 1.80
N SER A 63 18.79 -0.53 1.36
CA SER A 63 17.46 -1.03 1.70
C SER A 63 17.40 -1.44 3.18
N VAL A 64 16.22 -1.27 3.77
CA VAL A 64 15.89 -1.82 5.10
C VAL A 64 15.01 -3.04 4.90
N SER A 65 15.28 -4.11 5.64
CA SER A 65 14.52 -5.35 5.61
C SER A 65 13.96 -5.67 7.00
N GLY A 66 12.80 -6.32 7.04
CA GLY A 66 12.27 -6.91 8.26
C GLY A 66 13.15 -8.05 8.79
N PHE A 67 12.96 -8.40 10.06
CA PHE A 67 13.78 -9.40 10.76
C PHE A 67 13.22 -10.82 10.65
N VAL A 68 11.91 -10.96 10.37
CA VAL A 68 11.21 -12.26 10.32
C VAL A 68 10.47 -12.38 8.98
N ASN A 69 10.50 -13.58 8.40
CA ASN A 69 9.78 -13.88 7.17
C ASN A 69 8.27 -13.90 7.44
N ARG A 70 7.49 -13.24 6.58
CA ARG A 70 6.01 -13.14 6.62
C ARG A 70 5.42 -12.09 7.57
N ASP A 71 6.24 -11.26 8.21
CA ASP A 71 5.75 -10.09 8.96
C ASP A 71 5.23 -8.97 8.04
N ASP A 72 5.39 -9.13 6.73
CA ASP A 72 5.09 -8.14 5.68
C ASP A 72 5.65 -6.74 5.98
N PHE A 73 6.89 -6.71 6.48
CA PHE A 73 7.63 -5.46 6.66
C PHE A 73 7.72 -4.69 5.34
N GLY A 74 7.29 -3.42 5.37
CA GLY A 74 7.16 -2.61 4.16
C GLY A 74 5.73 -2.51 3.64
N TRP A 75 4.75 -3.15 4.31
CA TRP A 75 3.34 -3.08 3.93
C TRP A 75 2.82 -1.65 3.80
N ALA A 76 3.10 -0.83 4.81
CA ALA A 76 2.83 0.60 4.79
C ALA A 76 4.13 1.38 5.02
N VAL A 77 4.28 2.48 4.30
CA VAL A 77 5.43 3.39 4.43
C VAL A 77 4.92 4.82 4.45
N SER A 78 5.46 5.63 5.36
CA SER A 78 5.20 7.07 5.40
C SER A 78 6.49 7.83 5.64
N MET A 79 6.60 9.04 5.10
CA MET A 79 7.84 9.83 5.12
C MET A 79 7.56 11.27 5.51
N SER A 80 8.48 11.86 6.27
CA SER A 80 8.50 13.27 6.62
C SER A 80 8.65 14.16 5.38
N GLY A 81 8.24 15.42 5.48
CA GLY A 81 8.20 16.35 4.35
C GLY A 81 9.58 16.70 3.78
N ASN A 82 10.64 16.58 4.59
CA ASN A 82 12.02 16.77 4.16
C ASN A 82 12.70 15.46 3.69
N GLY A 83 12.01 14.31 3.80
CA GLY A 83 12.52 13.01 3.39
C GLY A 83 13.57 12.39 4.31
N THR A 84 13.83 12.95 5.50
CA THR A 84 14.89 12.46 6.39
C THR A 84 14.42 11.41 7.39
N ARG A 85 13.11 11.24 7.56
CA ARG A 85 12.52 10.24 8.45
C ARG A 85 11.45 9.42 7.75
N VAL A 86 11.48 8.11 7.93
CA VAL A 86 10.57 7.14 7.32
C VAL A 86 10.02 6.19 8.39
N ALA A 87 8.70 6.02 8.42
CA ALA A 87 8.01 5.00 9.21
C ALA A 87 7.64 3.82 8.30
N VAL A 88 7.81 2.59 8.79
CA VAL A 88 7.57 1.35 8.06
C VAL A 88 6.77 0.38 8.94
N GLY A 89 5.66 -0.12 8.40
CA GLY A 89 4.77 -1.06 9.07
C GLY A 89 5.05 -2.51 8.69
N ALA A 90 4.80 -3.40 9.64
CA ALA A 90 4.86 -4.85 9.53
C ALA A 90 3.62 -5.45 10.25
N PRO A 91 2.44 -5.39 9.62
CA PRO A 91 1.17 -5.69 10.28
C PRO A 91 1.06 -7.13 10.78
N TYR A 92 1.79 -8.08 10.19
CA TYR A 92 1.74 -9.49 10.61
C TYR A 92 2.92 -9.88 11.50
N SER A 93 3.58 -8.91 12.13
CA SER A 93 4.63 -9.23 13.08
C SER A 93 4.07 -9.95 14.30
N ASP A 94 4.69 -11.09 14.62
CA ASP A 94 4.40 -11.92 15.79
C ASP A 94 5.30 -11.58 16.99
N TRP A 95 5.91 -10.38 17.00
CA TRP A 95 6.95 -10.02 17.97
C TRP A 95 6.47 -10.10 19.43
N THR A 96 5.25 -9.67 19.70
CA THR A 96 4.60 -9.68 21.03
C THR A 96 3.50 -10.73 21.10
N GLU A 97 2.58 -10.73 20.13
CA GLU A 97 1.43 -11.63 19.99
C GLU A 97 1.19 -11.97 18.52
N THR A 98 0.43 -13.04 18.23
CA THR A 98 0.12 -13.47 16.85
C THR A 98 -0.51 -12.36 16.02
N SER A 99 0.08 -12.02 14.87
CA SER A 99 -0.35 -10.98 13.93
C SER A 99 -0.71 -9.65 14.60
N SER A 100 -0.02 -9.32 15.69
CA SER A 100 -0.25 -8.09 16.46
C SER A 100 0.23 -6.86 15.71
N GLY A 101 1.32 -7.01 14.96
CA GLY A 101 1.87 -5.97 14.11
C GLY A 101 2.85 -5.05 14.83
N GLN A 102 3.77 -4.49 14.04
CA GLN A 102 4.86 -3.65 14.51
C GLN A 102 5.09 -2.48 13.54
N VAL A 103 5.50 -1.33 14.08
CA VAL A 103 5.97 -0.19 13.29
C VAL A 103 7.38 0.20 13.72
N ARG A 104 8.24 0.45 12.75
CA ARG A 104 9.59 0.96 12.97
C ARG A 104 9.77 2.28 12.26
N VAL A 105 10.54 3.17 12.88
CA VAL A 105 10.86 4.48 12.30
C VAL A 105 12.36 4.60 12.14
N TYR A 106 12.80 5.17 11.03
CA TYR A 106 14.21 5.31 10.66
C TYR A 106 14.51 6.75 10.25
N ASP A 107 15.68 7.24 10.66
CA ASP A 107 16.29 8.45 10.13
C ASP A 107 17.30 8.10 9.05
N LEU A 108 17.21 8.82 7.93
CA LEU A 108 18.19 8.85 6.87
C LEU A 108 19.31 9.80 7.27
N ILE A 109 20.44 9.23 7.65
CA ILE A 109 21.66 9.96 7.95
C ILE A 109 22.56 9.94 6.72
N GLN A 110 22.88 11.12 6.19
CA GLN A 110 23.86 11.29 5.11
C GLN A 110 25.10 11.98 5.66
N ASP A 111 26.26 11.34 5.49
CA ASP A 111 27.56 11.90 5.85
C ASP A 111 28.56 11.77 4.68
N GLY A 112 29.82 12.14 4.92
CA GLY A 112 30.89 12.03 3.92
C GLY A 112 31.22 10.59 3.49
N ASN A 113 30.68 9.58 4.17
CA ASN A 113 30.88 8.15 3.88
C ASN A 113 29.66 7.52 3.18
N GLY A 114 28.56 8.26 3.00
CA GLY A 114 27.36 7.81 2.30
C GLY A 114 26.09 8.03 3.10
N ALA A 115 25.02 7.35 2.71
CA ALA A 115 23.74 7.38 3.42
C ALA A 115 23.49 6.09 4.19
N SER A 116 22.86 6.21 5.36
CA SER A 116 22.44 5.09 6.19
C SER A 116 21.04 5.37 6.75
N LEU A 117 20.27 4.30 6.98
CA LEU A 117 19.01 4.36 7.69
C LEU A 117 19.22 3.80 9.10
N VAL A 118 18.99 4.64 10.11
CA VAL A 118 19.19 4.30 11.52
C VAL A 118 17.84 4.31 12.22
N GLN A 119 17.51 3.24 12.94
CA GLN A 119 16.23 3.18 13.66
C GLN A 119 16.19 4.23 14.78
N VAL A 120 15.05 4.90 14.91
CA VAL A 120 14.80 5.99 15.85
C VAL A 120 13.74 5.52 16.85
N GLY A 121 14.17 5.42 18.10
CA GLY A 121 13.38 4.84 19.19
C GLY A 121 13.13 3.34 19.10
N THR A 122 12.47 2.85 20.15
CA THR A 122 12.00 1.47 20.18
C THR A 122 10.92 1.24 19.13
N PRO A 123 10.80 0.00 18.58
CA PRO A 123 9.66 -0.35 17.74
C PRO A 123 8.35 -0.11 18.49
N ILE A 124 7.33 0.33 17.76
CA ILE A 124 5.99 0.50 18.30
C ILE A 124 5.22 -0.79 18.03
N ASP A 125 4.91 -1.52 19.11
CA ASP A 125 4.25 -2.82 19.07
C ASP A 125 2.80 -2.74 19.58
N SER A 126 1.94 -3.63 19.09
CA SER A 126 0.68 -3.96 19.74
C SER A 126 0.88 -5.10 20.74
N PHE A 127 0.03 -5.19 21.76
CA PHE A 127 0.03 -6.31 22.72
C PHE A 127 -1.26 -7.12 22.66
N GLN A 128 -2.01 -6.95 21.58
CA GLN A 128 -3.24 -7.66 21.31
C GLN A 128 -3.02 -8.47 20.04
N SER A 129 -3.44 -9.73 20.06
CA SER A 129 -3.40 -10.59 18.88
C SER A 129 -4.27 -10.03 17.76
N CYS A 130 -3.86 -10.28 16.52
CA CYS A 130 -4.61 -9.99 15.29
C CYS A 130 -4.95 -8.52 15.03
N THR A 131 -4.37 -7.56 15.77
CA THR A 131 -4.66 -6.13 15.56
C THR A 131 -4.12 -5.58 14.25
N GLU A 132 -3.09 -6.20 13.68
CA GLU A 132 -2.44 -5.74 12.45
C GLU A 132 -1.91 -4.29 12.52
N LEU A 133 -1.34 -3.91 13.67
CA LEU A 133 -0.81 -2.56 13.86
C LEU A 133 0.23 -2.24 12.77
N GLY A 134 0.07 -1.08 12.13
CA GLY A 134 0.98 -0.64 11.08
C GLY A 134 0.51 -0.96 9.66
N LYS A 135 -0.75 -1.41 9.48
CA LYS A 135 -1.36 -1.56 8.16
C LYS A 135 -1.60 -0.23 7.45
N ALA A 136 -1.69 0.87 8.21
CA ALA A 136 -1.79 2.25 7.72
C ALA A 136 -0.91 3.18 8.56
N LEU A 137 -0.21 4.12 7.91
CA LEU A 137 0.72 5.05 8.56
C LEU A 137 0.57 6.47 8.01
N SER A 138 0.64 7.47 8.89
CA SER A 138 0.75 8.88 8.51
C SER A 138 1.76 9.59 9.41
N LEU A 139 2.94 9.89 8.86
CA LEU A 139 3.99 10.65 9.53
C LEU A 139 3.83 12.14 9.19
N SER A 140 3.95 13.00 10.20
CA SER A 140 3.90 14.45 10.04
C SER A 140 5.05 14.97 9.18
N ALA A 141 4.85 16.14 8.56
CA ALA A 141 5.86 16.75 7.71
C ALA A 141 7.18 17.04 8.45
N ASP A 142 7.13 17.35 9.74
CA ASP A 142 8.30 17.54 10.60
C ASP A 142 8.91 16.22 11.14
N GLY A 143 8.25 15.08 10.91
CA GLY A 143 8.71 13.76 11.37
C GLY A 143 8.55 13.51 12.87
N THR A 144 7.85 14.38 13.61
CA THR A 144 7.71 14.28 15.06
C THR A 144 6.42 13.61 15.53
N ARG A 145 5.42 13.45 14.66
CA ARG A 145 4.14 12.83 15.00
C ARG A 145 3.76 11.75 14.01
N LEU A 146 3.33 10.60 14.51
CA LEU A 146 2.96 9.44 13.71
C LEU A 146 1.58 8.95 14.11
N ALA A 147 0.65 8.88 13.16
CA ALA A 147 -0.60 8.14 13.31
C ALA A 147 -0.44 6.73 12.73
N ILE A 148 -0.91 5.74 13.48
CA ILE A 148 -0.79 4.31 13.15
C ILE A 148 -2.18 3.69 13.20
N GLY A 149 -2.60 3.12 12.08
CA GLY A 149 -3.85 2.36 11.96
C GLY A 149 -3.65 0.86 12.15
N ALA A 150 -4.65 0.25 12.78
CA ALA A 150 -4.83 -1.16 13.02
C ALA A 150 -6.28 -1.52 12.62
N PRO A 151 -6.58 -1.65 11.32
CA PRO A 151 -7.93 -1.88 10.81
C PRO A 151 -8.45 -3.32 11.07
N GLU A 152 -7.58 -4.19 11.58
CA GLU A 152 -7.82 -5.58 12.02
C GLU A 152 -8.12 -6.62 10.93
N TRP A 153 -7.78 -7.86 11.28
CA TRP A 153 -8.13 -9.09 10.60
C TRP A 153 -9.53 -9.55 11.02
N ASP A 154 -10.48 -9.61 10.08
CA ASP A 154 -11.83 -10.17 10.27
C ASP A 154 -11.73 -11.71 10.33
N ASP A 155 -11.39 -12.28 11.49
CA ASP A 155 -11.48 -13.71 11.72
C ASP A 155 -12.91 -14.06 12.17
N GLU A 156 -13.65 -14.78 11.30
CA GLU A 156 -15.01 -15.24 11.57
C GLU A 156 -15.11 -16.17 12.80
N GLU A 157 -13.98 -16.73 13.26
CA GLU A 157 -13.91 -17.62 14.44
C GLU A 157 -14.08 -16.88 15.77
N TYR A 158 -13.67 -15.60 15.86
CA TYR A 158 -13.80 -14.80 17.07
C TYR A 158 -15.01 -13.87 16.97
N GLN A 159 -16.11 -14.29 17.62
CA GLN A 159 -17.38 -13.56 17.72
C GLN A 159 -17.31 -12.30 18.62
N GLU A 160 -16.19 -11.57 18.59
CA GLU A 160 -16.08 -10.29 19.30
C GLU A 160 -16.18 -9.13 18.32
N ASP A 161 -16.87 -8.07 18.76
CA ASP A 161 -17.19 -6.91 17.94
C ASP A 161 -15.97 -6.02 17.82
N TRP A 162 -15.02 -6.44 17.00
CA TRP A 162 -13.81 -5.69 16.84
C TRP A 162 -14.00 -4.52 15.88
N VAL A 163 -13.47 -3.39 16.33
CA VAL A 163 -13.52 -2.12 15.62
C VAL A 163 -12.08 -1.67 15.48
N GLY A 164 -11.58 -1.62 14.25
CA GLY A 164 -10.22 -1.18 13.98
C GLY A 164 -9.93 0.17 14.65
N TYR A 165 -8.67 0.40 15.00
CA TYR A 165 -8.29 1.58 15.78
C TYR A 165 -7.12 2.35 15.18
N VAL A 166 -6.98 3.60 15.62
CA VAL A 166 -5.86 4.48 15.34
C VAL A 166 -5.22 4.94 16.64
N GLN A 167 -3.90 4.89 16.70
CA GLN A 167 -3.11 5.49 17.76
C GLN A 167 -2.24 6.62 17.20
N VAL A 168 -2.08 7.68 17.96
CA VAL A 168 -1.19 8.80 17.64
C VAL A 168 0.00 8.77 18.60
N TRP A 169 1.19 8.97 18.06
CA TRP A 169 2.45 8.92 18.78
C TRP A 169 3.26 10.17 18.49
N ASP A 170 3.88 10.75 19.51
CA ASP A 170 4.84 11.84 19.39
C ASP A 170 6.24 11.30 19.67
N PHE A 171 7.21 11.74 18.88
CA PHE A 171 8.62 11.49 19.11
C PHE A 171 9.15 12.42 20.19
N VAL A 172 9.74 11.83 21.22
CA VAL A 172 10.36 12.52 22.34
C VAL A 172 11.88 12.49 22.13
N GLU A 173 12.43 13.62 21.67
CA GLU A 173 13.85 13.71 21.31
C GLU A 173 14.78 13.47 22.51
N ASP A 174 14.39 13.93 23.71
CA ASP A 174 15.22 13.87 24.93
C ASP A 174 15.64 12.45 25.33
N ASN A 175 14.81 11.45 25.04
CA ASN A 175 15.09 10.05 25.31
C ASN A 175 15.13 9.17 24.05
N ASN A 176 14.99 9.77 22.87
CA ASN A 176 14.92 9.06 21.59
C ASN A 176 13.84 7.97 21.61
N GLU A 177 12.62 8.30 22.05
CA GLU A 177 11.50 7.33 22.12
C GLU A 177 10.23 7.87 21.48
N TRP A 178 9.34 6.96 21.09
CA TRP A 178 7.97 7.30 20.70
C TRP A 178 7.04 7.13 21.89
N ALA A 179 6.26 8.17 22.18
CA ALA A 179 5.27 8.15 23.25
C ALA A 179 3.86 8.30 22.68
N ARG A 180 2.94 7.42 23.09
CA ARG A 180 1.54 7.51 22.67
C ARG A 180 0.90 8.78 23.23
N VAL A 181 0.18 9.50 22.38
CA VAL A 181 -0.51 10.74 22.74
C VAL A 181 -2.01 10.56 22.62
N GLY A 182 -2.70 10.87 23.72
CA GLY A 182 -4.15 10.79 23.79
C GLY A 182 -4.72 9.37 23.85
N SER A 183 -6.04 9.31 23.77
CA SER A 183 -6.79 8.06 23.76
C SER A 183 -6.77 7.43 22.37
N THR A 184 -6.79 6.10 22.33
CA THR A 184 -7.01 5.34 21.10
C THR A 184 -8.32 5.77 20.44
N ILE A 185 -8.30 6.00 19.14
CA ILE A 185 -9.49 6.31 18.34
C ILE A 185 -9.99 4.98 17.77
N THR A 186 -11.10 4.47 18.27
CA THR A 186 -11.69 3.21 17.81
C THR A 186 -12.80 3.49 16.80
N GLY A 187 -12.91 2.65 15.77
CA GLY A 187 -14.08 2.61 14.91
C GLY A 187 -15.36 2.38 15.73
N THR A 188 -16.50 2.80 15.20
CA THR A 188 -17.79 2.69 15.91
C THR A 188 -18.76 1.70 15.27
N CYS A 189 -18.36 1.02 14.20
CA CYS A 189 -19.19 0.03 13.53
C CYS A 189 -18.36 -1.17 13.11
N LYS A 190 -18.94 -2.36 13.36
CA LYS A 190 -18.46 -3.64 12.87
C LYS A 190 -18.09 -3.50 11.40
N LYS A 191 -16.85 -3.85 11.02
CA LYS A 191 -16.36 -3.82 9.63
C LYS A 191 -16.25 -2.44 8.97
N ALA A 192 -15.98 -1.36 9.70
CA ALA A 192 -15.65 -0.08 9.06
C ALA A 192 -14.17 0.29 9.18
N TRP A 193 -13.59 0.51 8.00
CA TRP A 193 -12.25 1.02 7.74
C TRP A 193 -12.04 2.43 8.31
N ALA A 194 -11.00 2.60 9.12
CA ALA A 194 -10.40 3.90 9.41
C ALA A 194 -8.95 3.84 8.95
N GLY A 195 -8.67 4.36 7.76
CA GLY A 195 -7.32 4.48 7.19
C GLY A 195 -7.07 5.86 6.63
#